data_AF-A0A1F6KU40-F1
#
_entry.id   AF-A0A1F6KU40-F1
#
_cell.length_a   1.000
_cell.length_b   1.000
_cell.length_c   1.000
_cell.angle_alpha   90.00
_cell.angle_beta   90.00
_cell.angle_gamma   90.00
#
_symmetry.space_group_name_H-M   'P 1'
#
loop_
_entity.id
_entity.type
_entity.pdbx_description
1 polymer ?
#
loop_
_entity_poly.entity_id
_entity_poly.type
_entity_poly.pdbx_seq_one_letter_code
_entity_poly.pdbx_strand_id
1 'polypeptide(L)' 'MFAIPLSSNKLIILQKISVKVDLLKILIRLSKDTQIINNKDCLELETKLSEIGKMLGGWIRASKQNTT' A
#
# COMPACT_ATOMS: atom_id res chain seq x y z
N MET A 1 -22.17 5.15 -5.56
CA MET A 1 -22.51 4.22 -4.47
C MET A 1 -21.83 2.89 -4.75
N PHE A 2 -20.64 2.64 -4.19
CA PHE A 2 -19.89 1.40 -4.45
C PHE A 2 -20.29 0.34 -3.41
N ALA A 3 -21.34 -0.43 -3.71
CA ALA A 3 -21.63 -1.65 -2.97
C ALA A 3 -20.74 -2.78 -3.52
N ILE A 4 -19.66 -3.11 -2.80
CA ILE A 4 -18.80 -4.27 -3.09
C ILE A 4 -19.29 -5.43 -2.20
N PRO A 5 -19.50 -6.67 -2.73
CA PRO A 5 -20.06 -7.75 -1.94
C PRO A 5 -19.11 -8.28 -0.84
N LEU A 6 -19.51 -7.92 0.38
CA LEU A 6 -19.49 -8.49 1.74
C LEU A 6 -18.26 -9.08 2.48
N SER A 7 -17.30 -9.84 1.98
CA SER A 7 -16.18 -10.26 2.89
C SER A 7 -14.92 -10.79 2.21
N SER A 8 -15.04 -11.84 1.39
CA SER A 8 -13.86 -12.50 0.79
C SER A 8 -13.16 -11.61 -0.25
N ASN A 9 -13.92 -10.82 -1.01
CA ASN A 9 -13.35 -9.92 -2.03
C ASN A 9 -12.57 -8.76 -1.42
N LYS A 10 -13.01 -8.23 -0.27
CA LYS A 10 -12.37 -7.09 0.37
C LYS A 10 -10.93 -7.43 0.79
N LEU A 11 -10.73 -8.57 1.44
CA LEU A 11 -9.41 -9.02 1.86
C LEU A 11 -8.48 -9.27 0.67
N ILE A 12 -9.00 -9.88 -0.41
CA ILE A 12 -8.24 -10.10 -1.65
C ILE A 12 -7.82 -8.77 -2.29
N ILE A 13 -8.73 -7.78 -2.34
CA ILE A 13 -8.44 -6.45 -2.86
C ILE A 13 -7.37 -5.76 -2.02
N LEU A 14 -7.49 -5.78 -0.69
CA LEU A 14 -6.49 -5.20 0.22
C LEU A 14 -5.10 -5.83 0.02
N GLN A 15 -5.02 -7.15 -0.14
CA GLN A 15 -3.76 -7.83 -0.43
C GLN A 15 -3.18 -7.42 -1.78
N LYS A 16 -4.02 -7.34 -2.84
CA LYS A 16 -3.59 -6.87 -4.16
C LYS A 16 -3.05 -5.43 -4.12
N ILE A 17 -3.70 -4.56 -3.35
CA ILE A 17 -3.23 -3.18 -3.14
C ILE A 17 -1.90 -3.18 -2.39
N SER A 18 -1.75 -3.99 -1.33
CA SER A 18 -0.49 -4.10 -0.59
C SER A 18 0.68 -4.44 -1.50
N VAL A 19 0.53 -5.46 -2.38
CA VAL A 19 1.57 -5.85 -3.33
C VAL A 19 1.93 -4.71 -4.28
N LYS A 20 0.94 -3.96 -4.78
CA LYS A 20 1.18 -2.79 -5.66
C LYS A 20 1.91 -1.67 -4.92
N VAL A 21 1.58 -1.43 -3.65
CA VAL A 21 2.26 -0.43 -2.81
C VAL A 21 3.71 -0.83 -2.55
N ASP A 22 3.98 -2.10 -2.29
CA ASP A 22 5.35 -2.59 -2.08
C ASP A 22 6.18 -2.50 -3.37
N LEU A 23 5.59 -2.82 -4.52
CA LEU A 23 6.22 -2.57 -5.83
C LEU A 23 6.56 -1.08 -6.01
N LEU A 24 5.63 -0.18 -5.68
CA LEU A 24 5.86 1.26 -5.83
C LEU A 24 6.99 1.76 -4.92
N LYS A 25 7.13 1.24 -3.69
CA LYS A 25 8.27 1.55 -2.82
C LYS A 25 9.61 1.16 -3.47
N ILE A 26 9.66 -0.01 -4.12
CA ILE A 26 10.86 -0.46 -4.84
C ILE A 26 11.17 0.48 -6.00
N LEU A 27 10.16 0.83 -6.81
CA LEU A 27 10.35 1.74 -7.95
C LEU A 27 10.84 3.13 -7.51
N ILE A 28 10.34 3.66 -6.39
CA ILE A 28 10.79 4.95 -5.85
C ILE A 28 12.23 4.88 -5.35
N ARG A 29 12.61 3.80 -4.65
CA ARG A 29 14.01 3.57 -4.25
C ARG A 29 14.93 3.49 -5.45
N LEU A 30 14.55 2.75 -6.48
CA LEU A 30 15.31 2.69 -7.73
C LEU A 30 15.41 4.06 -8.41
N SER A 31 14.34 4.86 -8.39
CA SER A 31 14.34 6.22 -8.94
C SER A 31 15.27 7.17 -8.18
N LYS A 32 15.42 6.96 -6.87
CA LYS A 32 16.40 7.67 -6.03
C LYS A 32 17.83 7.24 -6.36
N ASP A 33 18.07 5.93 -6.46
CA ASP A 33 19.40 5.36 -6.74
C ASP A 33 19.91 5.78 -8.13
N THR A 34 19.00 5.95 -9.08
CA THR A 34 19.29 6.45 -10.44
C THR A 34 19.27 7.99 -10.56
N GLN A 35 19.09 8.71 -9.45
CA GLN A 35 19.01 10.17 -9.38
C GLN A 35 17.95 10.81 -10.31
N ILE A 36 16.91 10.05 -10.69
CA ILE A 36 15.80 10.54 -11.52
C ILE A 36 14.91 11.51 -10.72
N ILE A 37 14.81 11.29 -9.41
CA ILE A 37 14.00 12.09 -8.49
C ILE A 37 14.90 12.73 -7.45
N ASN A 38 14.63 13.98 -7.10
CA ASN A 38 15.35 14.71 -6.07
C ASN A 38 15.13 14.07 -4.69
N ASN A 39 16.14 14.10 -3.82
CA ASN A 39 16.08 13.45 -2.50
C ASN A 39 14.89 13.89 -1.64
N LYS A 40 14.51 15.17 -1.71
CA LYS A 40 13.37 15.72 -0.94
C LYS A 40 12.04 15.12 -1.40
N ASP A 41 11.83 15.08 -2.71
CA ASP A 41 10.59 14.56 -3.32
C ASP A 41 10.49 13.04 -3.09
N CYS A 42 11.62 12.33 -3.19
CA CYS A 42 11.68 10.90 -2.87
C CYS A 42 11.32 10.64 -1.40
N LEU A 43 11.87 11.41 -0.46
CA LEU A 43 11.60 11.25 0.97
C LEU A 43 10.12 11.49 1.30
N GLU A 44 9.50 12.49 0.67
CA GLU A 44 8.08 12.76 0.83
C GLU A 44 7.21 11.58 0.33
N LEU A 45 7.55 11.03 -0.84
CA LEU A 45 6.85 9.87 -1.41
C LEU A 45 7.03 8.61 -0.55
N GLU A 46 8.25 8.34 -0.07
CA GLU A 46 8.53 7.22 0.84
C GLU A 46 7.73 7.34 2.14
N THR A 47 7.65 8.56 2.69
CA THR A 47 6.87 8.83 3.92
C THR A 47 5.39 8.55 3.70
N LYS A 48 4.81 9.06 2.61
CA LYS A 48 3.40 8.80 2.26
C LYS A 48 3.13 7.30 2.06
N LEU A 49 4.01 6.58 1.38
CA LEU A 49 3.86 5.14 1.17
C LEU A 49 4.04 4.30 2.43
N SER A 50 4.86 4.77 3.38
CA SER A 50 4.98 4.16 4.69
C SER A 50 3.67 4.24 5.46
N GLU A 51 3.04 5.41 5.51
CA GLU A 51 1.74 5.60 6.17
C GLU A 51 0.63 4.77 5.50
N ILE A 52 0.57 4.76 4.17
CA ILE A 52 -0.37 3.89 3.42
C ILE A 52 -0.14 2.41 3.77
N GLY A 53 1.12 1.97 3.87
CA GLY A 53 1.46 0.60 4.29
C GLY A 53 0.96 0.25 5.69
N LYS A 54 1.09 1.16 6.65
CA LYS A 54 0.57 0.98 8.02
C LYS A 54 -0.96 0.84 8.03
N MET A 55 -1.66 1.71 7.29
CA MET A 55 -3.11 1.68 7.16
C MET A 55 -3.59 0.37 6.53
N LEU A 56 -2.97 -0.04 5.42
CA LEU A 56 -3.28 -1.31 4.75
C LEU A 56 -3.04 -2.52 5.67
N GLY A 57 -1.93 -2.54 6.41
CA GLY A 57 -1.63 -3.59 7.37
C GLY A 57 -2.70 -3.72 8.46
N GLY A 58 -3.15 -2.58 9.00
CA GLY A 58 -4.25 -2.52 9.96
C GLY A 58 -5.57 -3.04 9.38
N TRP A 59 -5.95 -2.59 8.19
CA TRP A 59 -7.18 -3.01 7.52
C TRP A 59 -7.18 -4.48 7.09
N ILE A 60 -6.04 -5.04 6.70
CA ILE A 60 -5.88 -6.46 6.40
C ILE A 60 -6.08 -7.29 7.68
N ARG A 61 -5.44 -6.91 8.79
CA ARG A 61 -5.62 -7.60 10.09
C ARG A 61 -7.08 -7.58 10.55
N ALA A 62 -7.71 -6.41 10.53
CA ALA A 62 -9.12 -6.27 10.89
C ALA A 62 -10.01 -7.11 9.96
N SER A 63 -9.77 -7.10 8.65
CA SER A 63 -10.59 -7.87 7.71
C SER A 63 -10.43 -9.39 7.85
N LYS A 64 -9.28 -9.88 8.35
CA LYS A 64 -9.10 -11.30 8.70
C LYS A 64 -9.88 -11.70 9.95
N GLN A 65 -9.91 -10.83 10.98
CA GLN A 65 -10.61 -11.10 12.24
C GLN A 65 -12.14 -11.17 12.07
N ASN A 66 -12.69 -10.34 11.17
CA ASN A 66 -14.13 -10.26 10.89
C ASN A 66 -14.68 -11.47 10.09
N THR A 67 -13.85 -12.44 9.72
CA THR A 67 -14.26 -13.65 8.98
C THR A 67 -14.32 -14.89 9.90
N THR A 68 -14.17 -14.69 11.21
CA THR A 68 -14.36 -15.68 12.29
C THR A 68 -15.65 -15.34 13.03
#